data_AF-A0A7C4GDM2-F1
#
_entry.id   AF-A0A7C4GDM2-F1
#
_cell.length_a   1.000
_cell.length_b   1.000
_cell.length_c   1.000
_cell.angle_alpha   90.00
_cell.angle_beta   90.00
_cell.angle_gamma   90.00
#
_symmetry.space_group_name_H-M   'P 1'
#
loop_
_entity.id
_entity.type
_entity.pdbx_description
1 polymer ?
#
loop_
_entity_poly.entity_id
_entity_poly.type
_entity_poly.pdbx_seq_one_letter_code
_entity_poly.pdbx_strand_id
1 'polypeptide(L)'
;MPDTPLVPSPEPPPIRSVWILGARITWILVGPLLAAAVVYAIIVNGRGWLTGWDALFAGLVALMVAGRWAEFRSGAATTATGEPATVEHTRRYTRVLVPTAVGVWVTANVLGNHVLA
;
A
#
# COMPACT_ATOMS: atom_id res chain seq x y z
N MET A 1 1.28 34.00 31.08
CA MET A 1 2.12 33.36 30.05
C MET A 1 2.00 34.22 28.81
N PRO A 2 3.10 34.68 28.17
CA PRO A 2 2.98 35.39 26.91
C PRO A 2 2.53 34.39 25.82
N ASP A 3 1.49 34.76 25.07
CA ASP A 3 1.02 33.99 23.92
C ASP A 3 2.08 34.04 22.83
N THR A 4 2.74 32.92 22.57
CA THR A 4 3.66 32.79 21.45
C THR A 4 2.87 33.01 20.15
N PRO A 5 3.29 33.94 19.27
CA PRO A 5 2.60 34.12 18.00
C PRO A 5 2.57 32.80 17.23
N LEU A 6 1.38 32.35 16.83
CA LEU A 6 1.23 31.21 15.93
C LEU A 6 1.81 31.61 14.56
N VAL A 7 3.08 31.30 14.32
CA VAL A 7 3.67 31.41 12.98
C VAL A 7 2.96 30.38 12.10
N PRO A 8 2.21 30.78 11.05
CA PRO A 8 1.58 29.84 10.16
C PRO A 8 2.66 28.97 9.52
N SER A 9 2.52 27.65 9.62
CA SER A 9 3.39 26.74 8.88
C SER A 9 3.27 27.06 7.39
N PRO A 10 4.39 27.18 6.65
CA PRO A 10 4.35 27.47 5.22
C PRO A 10 3.52 26.40 4.50
N GLU A 11 2.63 26.84 3.60
CA GLU A 11 1.79 25.93 2.84
C GLU A 11 2.65 25.00 1.97
N PRO A 12 2.30 23.71 1.86
CA PRO A 12 3.04 22.78 1.02
C PRO A 12 3.04 23.25 -0.44
N PRO A 13 4.17 23.13 -1.16
CA PRO A 13 4.20 23.49 -2.56
C PRO A 13 3.24 22.60 -3.37
N PRO A 14 2.47 23.16 -4.31
CA PRO A 14 1.54 22.39 -5.13
C PRO A 14 2.28 21.36 -5.99
N ILE A 15 1.78 20.12 -6.03
CA ILE A 15 2.34 19.04 -6.84
C ILE A 15 2.09 19.34 -8.32
N ARG A 16 3.13 19.77 -9.05
CA ARG A 16 3.04 20.10 -10.49
C ARG A 16 3.75 19.10 -11.42
N SER A 17 4.37 18.05 -10.87
CA SER A 17 5.13 17.09 -11.67
C SER A 17 4.24 15.97 -12.22
N VAL A 18 4.06 15.96 -13.54
CA VAL A 18 3.40 14.87 -14.28
C VAL A 18 4.03 13.51 -13.98
N TRP A 19 5.35 13.50 -13.73
CA TRP A 19 6.08 12.29 -13.41
C TRP A 19 5.67 11.68 -12.06
N ILE A 20 5.41 12.51 -11.06
CA ILE A 20 4.92 12.07 -9.75
C ILE A 20 3.50 11.51 -9.88
N LEU A 21 2.66 12.14 -10.69
CA LEU A 21 1.31 11.65 -10.95
C LEU A 21 1.34 10.29 -11.66
N GLY A 22 2.17 10.14 -12.69
CA GLY A 22 2.36 8.88 -13.41
C GLY A 22 2.86 7.77 -12.50
N ALA A 23 3.86 8.04 -11.66
CA ALA A 23 4.34 7.08 -10.67
C ALA A 23 3.23 6.63 -9.71
N ARG A 24 2.39 7.55 -9.22
CA ARG A 24 1.25 7.23 -8.34
C ARG A 24 0.21 6.36 -9.04
N ILE A 25 -0.15 6.68 -10.28
CA ILE A 25 -1.11 5.88 -11.07
C ILE A 25 -0.57 4.47 -11.28
N THR A 26 0.68 4.34 -11.74
CA THR A 26 1.34 3.05 -11.88
C THR A 26 1.31 2.27 -10.56
N TRP A 27 1.54 2.95 -9.44
CA TRP A 27 1.52 2.29 -8.12
C TRP A 27 0.14 1.83 -7.67
N ILE A 28 -0.92 2.57 -8.02
CA ILE A 28 -2.31 2.16 -7.77
C ILE A 28 -2.70 0.95 -8.64
N LEU A 29 -2.25 0.91 -9.89
CA LEU A 29 -2.53 -0.19 -10.81
C LEU A 29 -1.74 -1.46 -10.47
N VAL A 30 -0.45 -1.33 -10.18
CA VAL A 30 0.44 -2.47 -9.92
C VAL A 30 0.29 -3.01 -8.50
N GLY A 31 0.00 -2.15 -7.51
CA GLY A 31 -0.16 -2.58 -6.13
C GLY A 31 -1.60 -3.06 -5.85
N PRO A 32 -2.52 -2.16 -5.43
CA PRO A 32 -3.87 -2.53 -5.01
C PRO A 32 -4.70 -3.27 -6.05
N LEU A 33 -4.69 -2.83 -7.32
CA LEU A 33 -5.56 -3.42 -8.34
C LEU A 33 -5.12 -4.83 -8.71
N LEU A 34 -3.82 -5.05 -8.92
CA LEU A 34 -3.29 -6.39 -9.17
C LEU A 34 -3.49 -7.31 -7.97
N ALA A 35 -3.29 -6.82 -6.74
CA ALA A 35 -3.58 -7.58 -5.54
C ALA A 35 -5.05 -7.99 -5.46
N ALA A 36 -5.99 -7.10 -5.80
CA ALA A 36 -7.42 -7.41 -5.87
C ALA A 36 -7.74 -8.48 -6.92
N ALA A 37 -7.11 -8.42 -8.10
CA ALA A 37 -7.26 -9.45 -9.12
C ALA A 37 -6.76 -10.83 -8.66
N VAL A 38 -5.64 -10.87 -7.92
CA VAL A 38 -5.12 -12.12 -7.34
C VAL A 38 -6.05 -12.64 -6.24
N VAL A 39 -6.60 -11.77 -5.40
CA VAL A 39 -7.61 -12.16 -4.39
C VAL A 39 -8.83 -12.80 -5.06
N TYR A 40 -9.34 -12.20 -6.14
CA TYR A 40 -10.41 -12.80 -6.93
C TYR A 40 -10.03 -14.17 -7.47
N ALA A 41 -8.80 -14.32 -7.98
CA ALA A 41 -8.29 -15.61 -8.44
C ALA A 41 -8.21 -16.66 -7.32
N ILE A 42 -7.82 -16.28 -6.09
CA ILE A 42 -7.83 -17.17 -4.92
C ILE A 42 -9.26 -17.65 -4.63
N ILE A 43 -10.22 -16.74 -4.63
CA ILE A 43 -11.64 -17.06 -4.35
C ILE A 43 -12.19 -18.04 -5.40
N VAL A 44 -11.97 -17.78 -6.69
CA VAL A 44 -12.56 -18.58 -7.78
C VAL A 44 -11.84 -19.92 -7.97
N ASN A 45 -10.54 -19.99 -7.69
CA ASN A 45 -9.76 -21.21 -7.89
C ASN A 45 -9.59 -22.05 -6.61
N GLY A 46 -10.45 -21.87 -5.59
CA GLY A 46 -10.35 -22.49 -4.25
C GLY A 46 -9.87 -23.95 -4.24
N ARG A 47 -8.54 -24.14 -4.18
CA ARG A 47 -7.84 -25.43 -4.31
C ARG A 47 -7.11 -25.81 -3.02
N GLY A 48 -7.49 -25.17 -1.91
CA GLY A 48 -6.81 -25.25 -0.63
C GLY A 48 -5.99 -24.01 -0.33
N TRP A 49 -5.26 -24.09 0.78
CA TRP A 49 -4.42 -23.02 1.30
C TRP A 49 -2.99 -23.17 0.74
N LEU A 50 -2.26 -22.05 0.59
CA LEU A 50 -0.85 -22.03 0.16
C LEU A 50 -0.59 -22.49 -1.29
N THR A 51 -1.45 -22.07 -2.20
CA THR A 51 -1.30 -22.23 -3.64
C THR A 51 -0.32 -21.21 -4.24
N GLY A 52 -0.03 -21.36 -5.54
CA GLY A 52 0.74 -20.34 -6.29
C GLY A 52 0.09 -18.94 -6.26
N TRP A 53 -1.23 -18.86 -6.14
CA TRP A 53 -1.93 -17.57 -6.01
C TRP A 53 -1.68 -16.91 -4.67
N ASP A 54 -1.60 -17.68 -3.58
CA ASP A 54 -1.24 -17.17 -2.25
C ASP A 54 0.19 -16.64 -2.22
N ALA A 55 1.12 -17.37 -2.85
CA ALA A 55 2.50 -16.94 -2.99
C ALA A 55 2.62 -15.65 -3.81
N LEU A 56 1.85 -15.53 -4.90
CA LEU A 56 1.80 -14.31 -5.70
C LEU A 56 1.23 -13.13 -4.90
N PHE A 57 0.13 -13.34 -4.17
CA PHE A 57 -0.45 -12.29 -3.32
C PHE A 57 0.55 -11.81 -2.25
N ALA A 58 1.19 -12.74 -1.54
CA ALA A 58 2.22 -12.41 -0.55
C ALA A 58 3.40 -11.67 -1.18
N GLY A 59 3.83 -12.09 -2.38
CA GLY A 59 4.88 -11.43 -3.15
C GLY A 59 4.53 -9.99 -3.53
N LEU A 60 3.29 -9.73 -3.95
CA LEU A 60 2.80 -8.38 -4.24
C LEU A 60 2.78 -7.50 -2.99
N VAL A 61 2.33 -8.02 -1.85
CA VAL A 61 2.36 -7.30 -0.57
C VAL A 61 3.80 -6.97 -0.17
N ALA A 62 4.71 -7.93 -0.27
CA ALA A 62 6.13 -7.71 0.00
C ALA A 62 6.72 -6.66 -0.95
N LEU A 63 6.38 -6.69 -2.24
CA LEU A 63 6.81 -5.71 -3.23
C LEU A 63 6.28 -4.31 -2.91
N MET A 64 5.03 -4.18 -2.46
CA MET A 64 4.46 -2.90 -2.05
C MET A 64 5.19 -2.32 -0.83
N VAL A 65 5.51 -3.14 0.16
CA VAL A 65 6.29 -2.71 1.34
C VAL A 65 7.71 -2.32 0.94
N ALA A 66 8.38 -3.14 0.13
CA ALA A 66 9.73 -2.89 -0.34
C ALA A 66 9.81 -1.64 -1.21
N GLY A 67 8.85 -1.43 -2.11
CA GLY A 67 8.75 -0.24 -2.94
C GLY A 67 8.55 1.01 -2.09
N ARG A 68 7.68 0.96 -1.07
CA ARG A 68 7.50 2.08 -0.15
C ARG A 68 8.76 2.38 0.66
N TRP A 69 9.48 1.35 1.08
CA TRP A 69 10.76 1.50 1.77
C TRP A 69 11.85 2.10 0.87
N ALA A 70 11.95 1.65 -0.38
CA ALA A 70 12.89 2.16 -1.36
C ALA A 70 12.60 3.63 -1.71
N GLU A 71 11.33 3.99 -1.89
CA GLU A 71 10.89 5.37 -2.10
C GLU A 71 11.32 6.25 -0.92
N PHE A 72 11.05 5.83 0.32
CA PHE A 72 11.51 6.54 1.51
C PHE A 72 13.04 6.71 1.55
N ARG A 73 13.81 5.65 1.24
CA ARG A 73 15.28 5.68 1.22
C ARG A 73 15.87 6.58 0.13
N SER A 74 15.12 6.86 -0.93
CA SER A 74 15.55 7.75 -2.01
C SER A 74 15.64 9.22 -1.59
N GLY A 75 15.01 9.60 -0.47
CA GLY A 75 14.95 10.99 0.00
C GLY A 75 13.99 11.89 -0.80
N ALA A 76 13.41 11.37 -1.91
CA ALA A 76 12.44 12.07 -2.75
C ALA A 76 10.97 11.72 -2.41
N ALA A 77 10.76 10.86 -1.41
CA ALA A 77 9.41 10.46 -1.00
C ALA A 77 8.63 11.66 -0.47
N THR A 78 7.43 11.87 -1.03
CA THR A 78 6.50 12.89 -0.57
C THR A 78 5.18 12.25 -0.14
N THR A 79 4.50 12.89 0.81
CA THR A 79 3.13 12.54 1.20
C THR A 79 2.14 12.92 0.10
N ALA A 80 0.87 12.56 0.27
CA ALA A 80 -0.18 12.97 -0.66
C ALA A 80 -0.27 14.50 -0.81
N THR A 81 0.07 15.25 0.24
CA THR A 81 0.06 16.73 0.32
C THR A 81 1.36 17.37 -0.17
N GLY A 82 2.37 16.59 -0.56
CA GLY A 82 3.65 17.11 -1.06
C GLY A 82 4.70 17.36 0.02
N GLU A 83 4.40 17.06 1.28
CA GLU A 83 5.36 17.15 2.38
C GLU A 83 6.39 16.01 2.31
N PRO A 84 7.65 16.20 2.78
CA PRO A 84 8.63 15.13 2.86
C PRO A 84 8.12 13.96 3.69
N ALA A 85 8.22 12.74 3.15
CA ALA A 85 7.77 11.56 3.87
C ALA A 85 8.77 11.18 4.98
N THR A 86 8.29 11.12 6.22
CA THR A 86 9.06 10.66 7.39
C THR A 86 9.08 9.13 7.54
N VAL A 87 10.02 8.62 8.35
CA VAL A 87 10.09 7.19 8.73
C VAL A 87 8.78 6.70 9.33
N GLU A 88 8.10 7.55 10.11
CA GLU A 88 6.84 7.17 10.76
C GLU A 88 5.72 6.95 9.75
N HIS A 89 5.70 7.67 8.63
CA HIS A 89 4.75 7.39 7.55
C HIS A 89 4.96 6.00 6.93
N THR A 90 6.22 5.60 6.72
CA THR A 90 6.54 4.27 6.19
C THR A 90 6.18 3.18 7.20
N ARG A 91 6.47 3.38 8.49
CA ARG A 91 6.06 2.46 9.57
C ARG A 91 4.55 2.32 9.67
N ARG A 92 3.82 3.44 9.67
CA ARG A 92 2.35 3.45 9.70
C ARG A 92 1.77 2.73 8.48
N TYR A 93 2.33 2.98 7.29
CA TYR A 93 1.92 2.29 6.06
C TYR A 93 2.05 0.77 6.21
N THR A 94 3.22 0.27 6.62
CA THR A 94 3.45 -1.17 6.80
C THR A 94 2.56 -1.77 7.90
N ARG A 95 2.39 -1.07 9.03
CA ARG A 95 1.54 -1.50 10.14
C ARG A 95 0.06 -1.61 9.76
N VAL A 96 -0.42 -0.85 8.78
CA VAL A 96 -1.80 -0.95 8.29
C VAL A 96 -1.90 -1.95 7.16
N LEU A 97 -0.99 -1.89 6.18
CA LEU A 97 -1.03 -2.72 4.97
C LEU A 97 -0.93 -4.20 5.30
N VAL A 98 0.05 -4.61 6.12
CA VAL A 98 0.32 -6.04 6.37
C VAL A 98 -0.85 -6.73 7.07
N PRO A 99 -1.39 -6.22 8.20
CA PRO A 99 -2.54 -6.85 8.83
C PRO A 99 -3.79 -6.85 7.95
N THR A 100 -4.03 -5.76 7.19
CA THR A 100 -5.16 -5.70 6.25
C THR A 100 -5.02 -6.76 5.15
N ALA A 101 -3.82 -6.91 4.58
CA ALA A 101 -3.54 -7.91 3.57
C ALA A 101 -3.72 -9.33 4.11
N VAL A 102 -3.28 -9.62 5.34
CA VAL A 102 -3.51 -10.92 6.00
C VAL A 102 -5.00 -11.17 6.18
N GLY A 103 -5.78 -10.18 6.65
CA GLY A 103 -7.23 -10.31 6.80
C GLY A 103 -7.94 -10.60 5.48
N VAL A 104 -7.56 -9.88 4.40
CA VAL A 104 -8.09 -10.12 3.06
C VAL A 104 -7.72 -11.52 2.56
N TRP A 105 -6.47 -11.94 2.75
CA TRP A 105 -6.00 -13.27 2.34
C TRP A 105 -6.74 -14.41 3.04
N VAL A 106 -6.94 -14.31 4.36
CA VAL A 106 -7.71 -15.29 5.14
C VAL A 106 -9.16 -15.31 4.66
N THR A 107 -9.78 -14.15 4.49
CA THR A 107 -11.18 -14.05 4.02
C THR A 107 -11.35 -14.68 2.65
N ALA A 108 -10.41 -14.40 1.73
CA ALA A 108 -10.42 -14.96 0.38
C ALA A 108 -10.31 -16.49 0.39
N ASN A 109 -9.41 -17.05 1.19
CA ASN A 109 -9.25 -18.49 1.34
C ASN A 109 -10.46 -19.15 2.00
N VAL A 110 -11.05 -18.52 3.01
CA VAL A 110 -12.28 -19.03 3.63
C VAL A 110 -13.42 -19.06 2.62
N LEU A 111 -13.62 -17.97 1.87
CA LEU A 111 -14.65 -17.90 0.84
C LEU A 111 -14.44 -18.94 -0.26
N GLY A 112 -13.23 -18.99 -0.83
CA GLY A 112 -12.92 -19.88 -1.95
C GLY A 112 -12.90 -21.36 -1.58
N ASN A 113 -12.42 -21.72 -0.38
CA ASN A 113 -12.24 -23.13 -0.02
C ASN A 113 -13.38 -23.72 0.82
N HIS A 114 -14.21 -22.90 1.47
CA HIS A 114 -15.20 -23.39 2.43
C HIS A 114 -16.63 -22.88 2.22
N VAL A 115 -16.82 -21.74 1.54
CA VAL A 115 -18.16 -21.15 1.36
C VAL A 115 -18.68 -21.36 -0.06
N LEU A 116 -17.81 -21.17 -1.05
CA LEU A 116 -18.16 -21.23 -2.48
C LEU A 116 -17.71 -22.53 -3.16
N ALA A 117 -17.06 -23.42 -2.41
CA ALA A 117 -16.53 -24.71 -2.88
C ALA A 117 -17.63 -25.77 -3.03
#